data_AF-A0A9P0KSY9-F1
#
_entry.id   AF-A0A9P0KSY9-F1
#
_cell.length_a   1.000
_cell.length_b   1.000
_cell.length_c   1.000
_cell.angle_alpha   90.00
_cell.angle_beta   90.00
_cell.angle_gamma   90.00
#
_symmetry.space_group_name_H-M   'P 1'
#
loop_
_entity.id
_entity.type
_entity.pdbx_description
1 polymer ?
#
loop_
_entity_poly.entity_id
_entity_poly.type
_entity_poly.pdbx_seq_one_letter_code
_entity_poly.pdbx_strand_id
1 'polypeptide(L)'
;MCLVILSSLLYLLCIIAIGSASSSKEPEEAVSSIEHHDNWRHLDRKNCGRTRYDDIRGRIIDGDEAKIGQFPWLVRIGVRISKIRLFTCAGSLLNRYYVLSAAHCGDRNNMCVNGRGPALFIQCNAVVLVI
;
A
#
# COMPACT_ATOMS: atom_id res chain seq x y z
N MET A 1 -25.54 -36.63 32.98
CA MET A 1 -25.05 -37.12 31.67
C MET A 1 -25.77 -36.47 30.48
N CYS A 2 -27.10 -36.36 30.47
CA CYS A 2 -27.85 -35.75 29.34
C CYS A 2 -27.52 -34.25 29.09
N LEU A 3 -27.38 -33.44 30.16
CA LEU A 3 -27.09 -32.00 30.07
C LEU A 3 -25.69 -31.67 29.49
N VAL A 4 -24.70 -32.54 29.73
CA VAL A 4 -23.32 -32.33 29.25
C VAL A 4 -23.22 -32.62 27.75
N ILE A 5 -23.97 -33.62 27.27
CA ILE A 5 -24.04 -33.98 25.84
C ILE A 5 -24.73 -32.87 25.05
N LEU A 6 -25.80 -32.28 25.59
CA LEU A 6 -26.49 -31.14 24.96
C LEU A 6 -25.58 -29.91 24.86
N SER A 7 -24.80 -29.59 25.90
CA SER A 7 -23.83 -28.47 25.87
C SER A 7 -22.72 -28.69 24.83
N SER A 8 -22.16 -29.89 24.75
CA SER A 8 -21.13 -30.23 23.75
C SER A 8 -21.67 -30.20 22.32
N LEU A 9 -22.91 -30.66 22.09
CA LEU A 9 -23.57 -30.59 20.78
C LEU A 9 -23.86 -29.14 20.36
N LEU A 10 -24.33 -28.29 21.28
CA LEU A 10 -24.53 -26.86 21.03
C LEU A 10 -23.22 -26.14 20.70
N TYR A 11 -22.12 -26.48 21.39
CA TYR A 11 -20.80 -25.91 21.10
C TYR A 11 -20.27 -26.33 19.73
N LEU A 12 -20.44 -27.61 19.34
CA LEU A 12 -20.07 -28.10 18.01
C LEU A 12 -20.88 -27.42 16.90
N LEU A 13 -22.18 -27.26 17.09
CA LEU A 13 -23.05 -26.55 16.15
C LEU A 13 -22.65 -25.07 16.01
N CYS A 14 -22.22 -24.44 17.11
CA CYS A 14 -21.71 -23.07 17.09
C CYS A 14 -20.38 -22.96 16.30
N ILE A 15 -19.45 -23.92 16.46
CA ILE A 15 -18.22 -23.97 15.67
C ILE A 15 -18.52 -24.13 14.17
N ILE A 16 -19.48 -24.99 13.82
CA ILE A 16 -19.90 -25.20 12.43
C ILE A 16 -20.57 -23.94 11.84
N ALA A 17 -21.37 -23.23 12.65
CA ALA A 17 -21.99 -21.96 12.25
C ALA A 17 -20.97 -20.81 12.09
N ILE A 18 -19.96 -20.73 12.96
CA ILE A 18 -18.88 -19.73 12.88
C ILE A 18 -17.93 -20.04 11.70
N GLY A 19 -17.73 -21.32 11.36
CA GLY A 19 -16.84 -21.78 10.29
C GLY A 19 -17.30 -21.45 8.85
N SER A 20 -18.52 -20.95 8.65
CA SER A 20 -19.07 -20.63 7.32
C SER A 20 -19.12 -19.13 7.00
N ALA A 21 -18.65 -18.26 7.89
CA ALA A 21 -18.61 -16.82 7.68
C ALA A 21 -17.17 -16.28 7.57
N SER A 22 -16.43 -16.71 6.55
CA SER A 22 -15.31 -15.92 6.01
C SER A 22 -14.98 -16.32 4.56
N SER A 23 -15.97 -16.30 3.68
CA SER A 23 -15.66 -16.14 2.24
C SER A 23 -15.60 -14.64 1.96
N SER A 24 -14.43 -14.04 2.21
CA SER A 24 -14.08 -12.82 1.49
C SER A 24 -14.00 -13.21 0.02
N LYS A 25 -15.08 -13.00 -0.74
CA LYS A 25 -14.94 -12.93 -2.19
C LYS A 25 -13.95 -11.80 -2.46
N GLU A 26 -12.76 -12.16 -2.94
CA GLU A 26 -11.84 -11.18 -3.51
C GLU A 26 -12.57 -10.43 -4.63
N PRO A 27 -12.22 -9.16 -4.84
CA PRO A 27 -13.12 -8.19 -5.43
C PRO A 27 -12.97 -8.17 -6.95
N GLU A 28 -13.49 -9.18 -7.64
CA GLU A 28 -13.49 -9.24 -9.12
C GLU A 28 -14.15 -7.99 -9.75
N GLU A 29 -15.16 -7.42 -9.08
CA GLU A 29 -15.84 -6.18 -9.47
C GLU A 29 -15.02 -4.91 -9.18
N ALA A 30 -14.20 -4.88 -8.13
CA ALA A 30 -13.35 -3.71 -7.84
C ALA A 30 -12.05 -3.72 -8.65
N VAL A 31 -11.49 -4.89 -8.95
CA VAL A 31 -10.29 -4.99 -9.79
C VAL A 31 -10.61 -4.62 -11.23
N SER A 32 -11.74 -5.08 -11.77
CA SER A 32 -12.15 -4.76 -13.15
C SER A 32 -12.36 -3.26 -13.37
N SER A 33 -12.95 -2.55 -12.40
CA SER A 33 -13.12 -1.09 -12.49
C SER A 33 -11.82 -0.30 -12.43
N ILE A 34 -10.78 -0.81 -11.76
CA ILE A 34 -9.45 -0.20 -11.71
C ILE A 34 -8.69 -0.41 -13.03
N GLU A 35 -8.79 -1.59 -13.64
CA GLU A 35 -8.13 -1.87 -14.92
C GLU A 35 -8.71 -1.05 -16.08
N HIS A 36 -9.99 -0.66 -16.00
CA HIS A 36 -10.64 0.21 -16.99
C HIS A 36 -10.41 1.71 -16.76
N HIS A 37 -9.64 2.09 -15.74
CA HIS A 37 -9.39 3.50 -15.45
C HIS A 37 -8.39 4.12 -16.44
N ASP A 38 -8.64 5.35 -16.92
CA ASP A 38 -7.79 6.02 -17.93
C ASP A 38 -6.31 6.08 -17.55
N ASN A 39 -6.02 6.27 -16.26
CA ASN A 39 -4.65 6.33 -15.75
C ASN A 39 -3.96 4.96 -15.62
N TRP A 40 -4.69 3.85 -15.72
CA TRP A 40 -4.16 2.48 -15.59
C TRP A 40 -3.06 2.19 -16.62
N ARG A 41 -3.20 2.74 -17.83
CA ARG A 41 -2.22 2.62 -18.93
C ARG A 41 -0.83 3.15 -18.59
N HIS A 42 -0.70 3.99 -17.56
CA HIS A 42 0.58 4.60 -17.18
C HIS A 42 1.40 3.73 -16.23
N LEU A 43 0.85 2.63 -15.70
CA LEU A 43 1.58 1.72 -14.82
C LEU A 43 2.41 0.73 -15.64
N ASP A 44 3.73 0.80 -15.53
CA ASP A 44 4.62 -0.19 -16.14
C ASP A 44 4.65 -1.46 -15.29
N ARG A 45 3.80 -2.43 -15.65
CA ARG A 45 3.72 -3.74 -14.98
C ARG A 45 4.86 -4.69 -15.36
N LYS A 46 5.67 -4.36 -16.39
CA LYS A 46 6.71 -5.25 -16.92
C LYS A 46 8.11 -4.86 -16.45
N ASN A 47 8.35 -3.59 -16.19
CA ASN A 47 9.66 -3.08 -15.77
C ASN A 47 9.58 -2.32 -14.43
N CYS A 48 8.92 -2.91 -13.43
CA CYS A 48 8.87 -2.40 -12.06
C CYS A 48 9.65 -3.30 -11.08
N GLY A 49 9.95 -2.79 -9.87
CA GLY A 49 10.48 -3.61 -8.76
C GLY A 49 11.88 -4.19 -8.96
N ARG A 50 12.64 -3.71 -9.95
CA ARG A 50 14.00 -4.17 -10.24
C ARG A 50 15.03 -3.33 -9.47
N THR A 51 15.97 -4.00 -8.84
CA THR A 51 17.12 -3.40 -8.18
C THR A 51 18.40 -4.12 -8.64
N ARG A 52 19.56 -3.46 -8.54
CA ARG A 52 20.87 -4.05 -8.88
C ARG A 52 21.44 -4.90 -7.73
N TYR A 53 20.70 -5.00 -6.64
CA TYR A 53 21.11 -5.72 -5.44
C TYR A 53 20.29 -6.99 -5.29
N ASP A 54 20.97 -8.12 -5.17
CA ASP A 54 20.32 -9.43 -5.03
C ASP A 54 19.94 -9.76 -3.57
N ASP A 55 20.30 -8.89 -2.63
CA ASP A 55 20.03 -9.06 -1.19
C ASP A 55 18.60 -8.59 -0.83
N ILE A 56 17.59 -9.26 -1.40
CA ILE A 56 16.21 -9.16 -0.92
C ILE A 56 16.11 -10.10 0.30
N ARG A 57 16.61 -9.64 1.44
CA ARG A 57 16.28 -10.28 2.72
C ARG A 57 14.78 -10.16 2.93
N GLY A 58 14.16 -11.20 3.47
CA GLY A 58 12.72 -11.23 3.74
C GLY A 58 12.29 -10.18 4.76
N ARG A 59 11.92 -10.61 5.96
CA ARG A 59 11.57 -9.65 7.02
C ARG A 59 12.80 -8.84 7.43
N ILE A 60 12.65 -7.52 7.48
CA ILE A 60 13.66 -6.64 8.10
C ILE A 60 13.60 -6.83 9.62
N ILE A 61 14.69 -7.32 10.21
CA ILE A 61 14.90 -7.42 11.65
C ILE A 61 16.17 -6.60 11.93
N ASP A 62 16.10 -5.61 12.83
CA ASP A 62 17.20 -4.68 13.17
C ASP A 62 17.87 -4.00 11.96
N GLY A 63 17.06 -3.55 11.00
CA GLY A 63 17.49 -3.12 9.66
C GLY A 63 18.80 -2.32 9.55
N ASP A 64 19.52 -2.58 8.47
CA ASP A 64 20.81 -1.94 8.16
C ASP A 64 20.64 -0.70 7.26
N GLU A 65 21.70 0.13 7.18
CA GLU A 65 21.74 1.25 6.24
C GLU A 65 21.66 0.76 4.78
N ALA A 66 20.73 1.36 4.02
CA ALA A 66 20.53 1.01 2.62
C ALA A 66 21.66 1.55 1.73
N LYS A 67 22.09 0.76 0.76
CA LYS A 67 23.04 1.21 -0.27
C LYS A 67 22.33 2.13 -1.27
N ILE A 68 23.09 3.02 -1.91
CA ILE A 68 22.56 3.91 -2.96
C ILE A 68 21.91 3.08 -4.06
N GLY A 69 20.65 3.38 -4.37
CA GLY A 69 19.85 2.65 -5.36
C GLY A 69 19.46 1.23 -4.95
N GLN A 70 19.57 0.84 -3.67
CA GLN A 70 19.10 -0.47 -3.19
C GLN A 70 17.59 -0.61 -3.31
N PHE A 71 16.87 0.48 -3.05
CA PHE A 71 15.43 0.57 -3.21
C PHE A 71 15.10 1.74 -4.16
N PRO A 72 15.27 1.57 -5.49
CA PRO A 72 15.14 2.68 -6.46
C PRO A 72 13.78 3.38 -6.48
N TRP A 73 12.74 2.72 -5.98
CA TRP A 73 11.40 3.27 -5.87
C TRP A 73 11.16 4.04 -4.57
N LEU A 74 12.06 3.96 -3.59
CA LEU A 74 11.89 4.66 -2.31
C LEU A 74 12.06 6.16 -2.51
N VAL A 75 11.07 6.93 -2.08
CA VAL A 75 11.10 8.39 -2.16
C VAL A 75 10.86 9.05 -0.82
N ARG A 76 11.48 10.22 -0.64
CA ARG A 76 11.18 11.13 0.48
C ARG A 76 10.19 12.18 0.02
N ILE A 77 9.20 12.43 0.87
CA ILE A 77 8.13 13.38 0.65
C ILE A 77 8.28 14.50 1.68
N GLY A 78 8.33 15.73 1.21
CA GLY A 78 8.59 16.89 2.05
C GLY A 78 8.13 18.20 1.46
N VAL A 79 8.10 19.22 2.31
CA VAL A 79 7.78 20.60 1.95
C VAL A 79 9.04 21.44 1.94
N ARG A 80 9.02 22.48 1.09
CA ARG A 80 10.04 23.51 1.09
C ARG A 80 9.51 24.73 1.83
N ILE A 81 10.15 25.05 2.95
CA ILE A 81 9.86 26.25 3.73
C ILE A 81 11.02 27.21 3.53
N SER A 82 10.83 28.22 2.69
CA SER A 82 11.86 29.18 2.28
C SER A 82 13.09 28.47 1.66
N LYS A 83 14.23 28.43 2.38
CA LYS A 83 15.47 27.77 1.95
C LYS A 83 15.65 26.36 2.54
N ILE A 84 14.79 25.95 3.46
CA ILE A 84 14.90 24.66 4.17
C ILE A 84 13.97 23.63 3.50
N ARG A 85 14.47 22.40 3.35
CA ARG A 85 13.66 21.24 2.92
C ARG A 85 13.38 20.37 4.14
N LEU A 86 12.11 20.21 4.48
CA LEU A 86 11.66 19.36 5.57
C LEU A 86 10.96 18.14 4.99
N PHE A 87 11.48 16.94 5.28
CA PHE A 87 10.88 15.68 4.85
C PHE A 87 10.24 14.99 6.04
N THR A 88 8.95 14.72 5.94
CA THR A 88 8.14 14.13 7.02
C THR A 88 7.59 12.76 6.68
N CYS A 89 7.59 12.40 5.40
CA CYS A 89 6.99 11.18 4.91
C CYS A 89 7.84 10.52 3.83
N ALA A 90 7.46 9.30 3.48
CA ALA A 90 8.05 8.52 2.40
C ALA A 90 6.96 8.01 1.44
N GLY A 91 7.38 7.47 0.31
CA GLY A 91 6.50 6.81 -0.63
C GLY A 91 7.24 5.86 -1.55
N SER A 92 6.48 5.28 -2.48
CA SER A 92 6.98 4.39 -3.53
C SER A 92 6.68 4.98 -4.90
N LEU A 93 7.71 5.17 -5.72
CA LEU A 93 7.57 5.59 -7.11
C LEU A 93 6.92 4.45 -7.92
N LEU A 94 5.73 4.71 -8.46
CA LEU A 94 4.99 3.74 -9.29
C LEU A 94 5.37 3.87 -10.76
N ASN A 95 5.51 5.11 -11.22
CA ASN A 95 5.94 5.46 -12.56
C ASN A 95 6.47 6.91 -12.56
N ARG A 96 6.77 7.47 -13.74
CA ARG A 96 7.27 8.84 -13.89
C ARG A 96 6.30 9.96 -13.43
N TYR A 97 5.07 9.62 -13.07
CA TYR A 97 4.00 10.56 -12.72
C TYR A 97 3.47 10.38 -11.30
N TYR A 98 3.54 9.18 -10.75
CA TYR A 98 2.82 8.80 -9.54
C TYR A 98 3.76 8.24 -8.49
N VAL A 99 3.57 8.75 -7.27
CA VAL A 99 4.14 8.22 -6.04
C VAL A 99 2.97 7.74 -5.17
N LEU A 100 3.07 6.52 -4.66
CA LEU A 100 2.17 5.97 -3.66
C LEU A 100 2.66 6.35 -2.27
N SER A 101 1.77 6.81 -1.39
CA SER A 101 2.07 7.12 0.00
C SER A 101 0.84 6.93 0.89
N ALA A 102 1.01 7.12 2.20
CA ALA A 102 -0.07 7.06 3.16
C ALA A 102 -0.98 8.28 3.06
N ALA A 103 -2.29 8.11 3.28
CA ALA A 103 -3.25 9.20 3.23
C ALA A 103 -2.95 10.31 4.26
N HIS A 104 -2.39 9.95 5.42
CA HIS A 104 -2.03 10.93 6.47
C HIS A 104 -0.75 11.71 6.16
N CYS A 105 0.00 11.35 5.11
CA CYS A 105 1.26 11.99 4.75
C CYS A 105 1.10 13.27 3.93
N GLY A 106 -0.07 13.47 3.32
CA GLY A 106 -0.34 14.66 2.56
C GLY A 106 -1.02 15.73 3.40
N ASP A 107 -0.63 16.98 3.15
CA ASP A 107 -1.30 18.14 3.73
C ASP A 107 -2.63 18.38 2.99
N ARG A 108 -3.71 18.73 3.70
CA ARG A 108 -5.06 18.86 3.10
C ARG A 108 -5.10 19.83 1.90
N ASN A 109 -4.14 20.76 1.83
CA ASN A 109 -4.03 21.78 0.81
C ASN A 109 -3.04 21.45 -0.33
N ASN A 110 -2.34 20.31 -0.28
CA ASN A 110 -1.28 19.94 -1.24
C ASN A 110 -1.43 18.51 -1.84
N MET A 111 -2.51 17.79 -1.50
CA MET A 111 -2.87 16.51 -2.14
C MET A 111 -3.74 16.77 -3.37
N CYS A 112 -3.31 16.29 -4.54
CA CYS A 112 -4.20 16.20 -5.70
C CYS A 112 -4.74 14.79 -5.78
N VAL A 113 -6.02 14.67 -5.48
CA VAL A 113 -6.75 13.43 -5.74
C VAL A 113 -7.04 13.38 -7.23
N ASN A 114 -6.16 12.77 -8.03
CA ASN A 114 -6.45 12.44 -9.43
C ASN A 114 -7.21 11.10 -9.50
N GLY A 115 -8.42 11.06 -8.94
CA GLY A 115 -9.31 9.91 -9.07
C GLY A 115 -10.36 9.78 -7.96
N ARG A 116 -11.61 9.53 -8.35
CA ARG A 116 -12.75 9.29 -7.45
C ARG A 116 -12.81 7.82 -6.98
N GLY A 117 -11.66 7.22 -6.65
CA GLY A 117 -11.52 5.79 -6.33
C GLY A 117 -10.69 5.54 -5.07
N PRO A 118 -10.76 4.32 -4.48
CA PRO A 118 -10.02 4.00 -3.28
C PRO A 118 -8.52 3.87 -3.60
N ALA A 119 -7.70 4.63 -2.87
CA ALA A 119 -6.25 4.42 -2.71
C ALA A 119 -5.28 4.80 -3.85
N LEU A 120 -5.50 5.92 -4.56
CA LEU A 120 -4.41 6.59 -5.29
C LEU A 120 -4.25 8.05 -4.83
N PHE A 121 -3.49 8.25 -3.76
CA PHE A 121 -3.20 9.58 -3.21
C PHE A 121 -1.88 10.10 -3.80
N ILE A 122 -1.98 11.07 -4.71
CA ILE A 122 -0.82 11.71 -5.35
C ILE A 122 -0.65 13.10 -4.74
N GLN A 123 0.52 13.40 -4.19
CA GLN A 123 0.79 14.73 -3.64
C GLN A 123 1.25 15.65 -4.78
N CYS A 124 0.53 16.76 -4.99
CA CYS A 124 0.77 17.67 -6.12
C CYS A 124 1.97 18.59 -5.93
N ASN A 125 2.34 18.87 -4.68
CA ASN A 125 3.41 19.82 -4.32
C ASN A 125 4.50 19.21 -3.42
N ALA A 126 4.70 17.89 -3.49
CA ALA A 126 5.78 17.25 -2.75
C ALA A 126 7.14 17.47 -3.44
N VAL A 127 8.16 17.85 -2.68
CA VAL A 127 9.54 17.66 -3.12
C VAL A 127 9.82 16.16 -3.02
N VAL A 128 9.78 15.48 -4.17
CA VAL A 128 10.10 14.05 -4.27
C VAL A 128 11.60 13.91 -4.47
N LEU A 129 12.30 13.31 -3.50
CA LEU A 129 13.70 12.93 -3.64
C LEU A 129 13.78 11.40 -3.70
N VAL A 130 14.28 10.87 -4.81
CA VAL A 130 14.68 9.46 -4.95
C VAL A 130 16.09 9.34 -4.36
N ILE A 131 16.31 8.34 -3.50
CA ILE A 131 17.59 8.09 -2.81
C ILE A 131 18.38 6.94 -3.45
#